data_AF-A0A1F4UGM0-F1
#
_entry.id   AF-A0A1F4UGM0-F1
#
_cell.length_a   1.000
_cell.length_b   1.000
_cell.length_c   1.000
_cell.angle_alpha   90.00
_cell.angle_beta   90.00
_cell.angle_gamma   90.00
#
_symmetry.space_group_name_H-M   'P 1'
#
loop_
_entity.id
_entity.type
_entity.pdbx_description
1 polymer ?
#
loop_
_entity_poly.entity_id
_entity_poly.type
_entity_poly.pdbx_seq_one_letter_code
_entity_poly.pdbx_strand_id
1 'polypeptide(L)'
;NIPEINSGTVIPYAVWDGGLAFFGGLIGLLISTYLISKKKFLNYFKLTDSILLFLPLIQAIGRLGNFFNYELYGKPTSMYWGIYIPQEYREPPYLDYTHFHPVFLYESVLNLFTFVILISIKKRFKTEGFITGIYLLSYSLIRLLMNTLRIDKEYFLIFETSDLLSALFLISGILIILNSMKKDSIKNRLAKFFSRVVTLSLILLAIISVTLNINLSLGYEFLFVLLTVVIPLLTIILFKVFGITSDFNVTKREERPKLFFVMAISFLLALILSFKTGDMRLITIYTTLNLTFVLGFLITLFWKVSFHMIWSILSLFFILFLWQIPSLYLLCLLIPLIGWSRLQLKRHTLKQVIGGGLLTLLCILLVLTFLKF
;
A
#
# COMPACT_ATOMS: atom_id res chain seq x y z
N ASN A 1 41.32 -8.03 -3.09
CA ASN A 1 41.52 -7.55 -4.48
C ASN A 1 40.53 -6.46 -4.83
N ILE A 2 40.45 -5.41 -4.02
CA ILE A 2 39.80 -4.16 -4.42
C ILE A 2 40.95 -3.28 -4.90
N PRO A 3 41.04 -2.96 -6.21
CA PRO A 3 42.17 -2.24 -6.79
C PRO A 3 42.49 -0.94 -6.04
N GLU A 4 41.46 -0.24 -5.56
CA GLU A 4 41.55 1.04 -4.86
C GLU A 4 42.18 0.92 -3.46
N ILE A 5 41.96 -0.21 -2.79
CA ILE A 5 42.62 -0.52 -1.50
C ILE A 5 44.06 -0.95 -1.75
N ASN A 6 44.28 -1.75 -2.80
CA ASN A 6 45.61 -2.24 -3.16
C ASN A 6 46.53 -1.13 -3.67
N SER A 7 45.98 -0.09 -4.30
CA SER A 7 46.72 1.09 -4.78
C SER A 7 46.92 2.16 -3.70
N GLY A 8 46.36 1.98 -2.49
CA GLY A 8 46.43 2.95 -1.40
C GLY A 8 45.53 4.19 -1.58
N THR A 9 44.70 4.22 -2.63
CA THR A 9 43.76 5.34 -2.89
C THR A 9 42.60 5.39 -1.90
N VAL A 10 42.23 4.25 -1.30
CA VAL A 10 41.23 4.17 -0.22
C VAL A 10 41.84 3.46 0.98
N ILE A 11 41.81 4.12 2.14
CA ILE A 11 42.25 3.54 3.40
C ILE A 11 41.03 2.93 4.12
N PRO A 12 40.94 1.61 4.31
CA PRO A 12 39.72 0.96 4.83
C PRO A 12 39.27 1.42 6.22
N TYR A 13 40.18 1.96 7.02
CA TYR A 13 39.92 2.42 8.39
C TYR A 13 39.67 3.93 8.48
N ALA A 14 39.83 4.67 7.38
CA ALA A 14 39.65 6.12 7.33
C ALA A 14 38.17 6.49 7.23
N VAL A 15 37.40 6.16 8.27
CA VAL A 15 35.95 6.39 8.34
C VAL A 15 35.56 7.87 8.28
N TRP A 16 36.51 8.79 8.48
CA TRP A 16 36.33 10.23 8.35
C TRP A 16 36.34 10.72 6.90
N ASP A 17 36.86 9.93 5.95
CA ASP A 17 36.86 10.26 4.51
C ASP A 17 35.48 10.01 3.86
N GLY A 18 34.50 9.54 4.63
CA GLY A 18 33.17 9.18 4.15
C GLY A 18 33.11 7.74 3.62
N GLY A 19 32.14 7.44 2.73
CA GLY A 19 32.01 6.12 2.11
C GLY A 19 31.32 5.05 2.97
N LEU A 20 30.42 5.44 3.87
CA LEU A 20 29.64 4.49 4.67
C LEU A 20 28.55 3.82 3.83
N ALA A 21 28.71 2.53 3.54
CA ALA A 21 27.71 1.75 2.82
C ALA A 21 26.51 1.39 3.72
N PHE A 22 25.32 1.81 3.31
CA PHE A 22 24.06 1.52 4.02
C PHE A 22 23.87 0.02 4.28
N PHE A 23 24.07 -0.82 3.26
CA PHE A 23 23.91 -2.28 3.37
C PHE A 23 24.91 -2.89 4.36
N GLY A 24 26.14 -2.38 4.43
CA GLY A 24 27.14 -2.81 5.41
C GLY A 24 26.67 -2.52 6.84
N GLY A 25 26.13 -1.32 7.07
CA GLY A 25 25.53 -0.95 8.36
C GLY A 25 24.33 -1.83 8.74
N LEU A 26 23.45 -2.14 7.78
CA LEU A 26 22.29 -3.00 8.00
C LEU A 26 22.69 -4.43 8.36
N ILE A 27 23.63 -5.03 7.61
CA ILE A 27 24.14 -6.39 7.88
C ILE A 27 24.83 -6.42 9.25
N GLY A 28 25.66 -5.41 9.55
CA GLY A 28 26.30 -5.26 10.85
C GLY A 28 25.28 -5.23 11.98
N LEU A 29 24.22 -4.40 11.86
CA LEU A 29 23.14 -4.33 12.85
C LEU A 29 22.46 -5.69 13.07
N LEU A 30 22.13 -6.41 12.00
CA LEU A 30 21.48 -7.73 12.09
C LEU A 30 22.36 -8.76 12.79
N ILE A 31 23.63 -8.87 12.39
CA ILE A 31 24.60 -9.81 12.96
C ILE A 31 24.87 -9.46 14.42
N SER A 32 25.18 -8.20 14.74
CA SER A 32 25.45 -7.77 16.11
C SER A 32 24.24 -8.03 17.02
N THR A 33 23.02 -7.72 16.56
CA THR A 33 21.80 -8.00 17.34
C THR A 33 21.63 -9.51 17.59
N TYR A 34 21.90 -10.35 16.59
CA TYR A 34 21.85 -11.80 16.74
C TYR A 34 22.90 -12.31 17.74
N LEU A 35 24.16 -11.90 17.59
CA LEU A 35 25.25 -12.31 18.49
C LEU A 35 25.00 -11.86 19.93
N ILE A 36 24.52 -10.64 20.14
CA ILE A 36 24.15 -10.12 21.47
C ILE A 36 22.98 -10.93 22.05
N SER A 37 21.97 -11.25 21.25
CA SER A 37 20.84 -12.07 21.69
C SER A 37 21.29 -13.43 22.23
N LYS A 38 22.26 -14.07 21.56
CA LYS A 38 22.85 -15.34 21.98
C LYS A 38 23.72 -15.19 23.22
N LYS A 39 24.64 -14.21 23.23
CA LYS A 39 25.56 -13.98 24.34
C LYS A 39 24.85 -13.62 25.65
N LYS A 40 23.71 -12.91 25.57
CA LYS A 40 22.94 -12.45 26.73
C LYS A 40 21.70 -13.30 27.02
N PHE A 41 21.49 -14.41 26.30
CA PHE A 41 20.30 -15.26 26.44
C PHE A 41 18.98 -14.49 26.33
N LEU A 42 18.94 -13.46 25.48
CA LEU A 42 17.76 -12.63 25.24
C LEU A 42 17.03 -13.10 23.99
N ASN A 43 15.71 -12.95 23.97
CA ASN A 43 14.94 -13.17 22.74
C ASN A 43 15.35 -12.13 21.67
N TYR A 44 15.75 -12.61 20.49
CA TYR A 44 16.13 -11.79 19.35
C TYR A 44 15.05 -10.75 18.99
N PHE A 45 13.79 -11.17 18.90
CA PHE A 45 12.68 -10.30 18.55
C PHE A 45 12.35 -9.26 19.62
N LYS A 46 12.69 -9.53 20.88
CA LYS A 46 12.58 -8.55 21.97
C LYS A 46 13.63 -7.43 21.82
N LEU A 47 14.84 -7.79 21.40
CA LEU A 47 15.91 -6.84 21.09
C LEU A 47 15.56 -6.01 19.86
N THR A 48 15.18 -6.64 18.74
CA THR A 48 14.81 -5.91 17.51
C THR A 48 13.60 -5.01 17.72
N ASP A 49 12.59 -5.44 18.49
CA ASP A 49 11.44 -4.59 18.84
C ASP A 49 11.86 -3.31 19.59
N SER A 50 12.93 -3.37 20.38
CA SER A 50 13.42 -2.22 21.15
C SER A 50 14.23 -1.28 20.26
N ILE A 51 15.06 -1.82 19.37
CA ILE A 51 15.84 -1.04 18.40
C ILE A 51 14.90 -0.36 17.39
N LEU A 52 14.03 -1.14 16.75
CA LEU A 52 13.15 -0.69 15.68
C LEU A 52 11.99 0.18 16.17
N LEU A 53 11.73 0.21 17.48
CA LEU A 53 10.84 1.20 18.08
C LEU A 53 11.38 2.61 17.88
N PHE A 54 12.69 2.84 18.06
CA PHE A 54 13.31 4.16 17.98
C PHE A 54 13.97 4.46 16.64
N LEU A 55 14.20 3.44 15.80
CA LEU A 55 14.82 3.63 14.50
C LEU A 55 14.11 4.68 13.60
N PRO A 56 12.77 4.73 13.49
CA PRO A 56 12.11 5.79 12.72
C PRO A 56 12.42 7.19 13.25
N LEU A 57 12.55 7.37 14.57
CA LEU A 57 12.89 8.68 15.14
C LEU A 57 14.31 9.09 14.72
N ILE A 58 15.26 8.16 14.77
CA ILE A 58 16.64 8.39 14.31
C ILE A 58 16.65 8.71 12.82
N GLN A 59 15.88 7.98 12.01
CA GLN A 59 15.73 8.26 10.57
C GLN A 59 15.13 9.64 10.34
N ALA A 60 14.09 10.03 11.08
CA ALA A 60 13.44 11.33 10.93
C ALA A 60 14.40 12.50 11.20
N ILE A 61 15.24 12.37 12.23
CA ILE A 61 16.27 13.36 12.57
C ILE A 61 17.40 13.35 11.52
N GLY A 62 17.89 12.17 11.14
CA GLY A 62 18.97 12.02 10.16
C GLY A 62 18.63 12.66 8.80
N ARG A 63 17.35 12.59 8.39
CA ARG A 63 16.86 13.23 7.17
C ARG A 63 16.94 14.75 7.18
N LEU A 64 16.99 15.40 8.34
CA LEU A 64 17.24 16.85 8.41
C LEU A 64 18.67 17.19 7.97
N GLY A 65 19.63 16.27 8.12
CA GLY A 65 20.98 16.44 7.58
C GLY A 65 20.99 16.58 6.05
N ASN A 66 20.10 15.86 5.35
CA ASN A 66 19.99 15.96 3.89
C ASN A 66 19.55 17.36 3.42
N PHE A 67 18.76 18.08 4.23
CA PHE A 67 18.40 19.46 3.92
C PHE A 67 19.63 20.38 3.88
N PHE A 68 20.48 20.29 4.90
CA PHE A 68 21.69 21.12 4.99
C PHE A 68 22.73 20.75 3.94
N ASN A 69 22.76 19.49 3.51
CA ASN A 69 23.70 19.00 2.49
C ASN A 69 23.19 19.18 1.05
N TYR A 70 21.97 19.69 0.83
CA TYR A 70 21.31 19.72 -0.48
C TYR A 70 21.24 18.35 -1.17
N GLU A 71 21.04 17.30 -0.38
CA GLU A 71 20.92 15.92 -0.86
C GLU A 71 19.47 15.43 -0.74
N LEU A 72 19.16 14.33 -1.44
CA LEU A 72 17.91 13.58 -1.26
C LEU A 72 16.62 14.39 -1.54
N TYR A 73 16.69 15.37 -2.43
CA TYR A 73 15.52 16.08 -2.93
C TYR A 73 14.83 15.26 -4.05
N GLY A 74 13.54 15.54 -4.26
CA GLY A 74 12.73 14.86 -5.27
C GLY A 74 12.70 15.59 -6.60
N LYS A 75 11.83 15.15 -7.51
CA LYS A 75 11.60 15.75 -8.82
C LYS A 75 11.25 17.24 -8.74
N PRO A 76 11.48 18.01 -9.82
CA PRO A 76 11.06 19.40 -9.89
C PRO A 76 9.59 19.60 -9.57
N THR A 77 9.27 20.71 -8.93
CA THR A 77 7.89 21.02 -8.54
C THR A 77 7.61 22.51 -8.62
N SER A 78 6.37 22.84 -8.99
CA SER A 78 5.83 24.21 -8.96
C SER A 78 5.01 24.50 -7.69
N MET A 79 4.96 23.54 -6.76
CA MET A 79 4.22 23.70 -5.50
C MET A 79 4.85 24.80 -4.63
N TYR A 80 4.02 25.57 -3.90
CA TYR A 80 4.48 26.69 -3.07
C TYR A 80 5.39 26.28 -1.90
N TRP A 81 5.46 24.99 -1.58
CA TRP A 81 6.34 24.41 -0.55
C TRP A 81 7.57 23.69 -1.15
N GLY A 82 7.83 23.86 -2.45
CA GLY A 82 9.05 23.37 -3.07
C GLY A 82 10.29 24.04 -2.46
N ILE A 83 11.39 23.30 -2.36
CA ILE A 83 12.65 23.82 -1.84
C ILE A 83 13.55 24.26 -2.98
N TYR A 84 14.23 25.38 -2.78
CA TYR A 84 15.28 25.84 -3.68
C TYR A 84 16.52 24.97 -3.53
N ILE A 85 17.08 24.52 -4.66
CA ILE A 85 18.36 23.80 -4.71
C ILE A 85 19.36 24.64 -5.51
N PRO A 86 20.54 24.98 -4.95
CA PRO A 86 21.59 25.70 -5.68
C PRO A 86 22.07 24.90 -6.89
N GLN A 87 22.49 25.59 -7.95
CA GLN A 87 22.81 24.97 -9.24
C GLN A 87 23.90 23.89 -9.14
N GLU A 88 24.89 24.07 -8.26
CA GLU A 88 25.99 23.13 -8.04
C GLU A 88 25.57 21.78 -7.43
N TYR A 89 24.39 21.70 -6.82
CA TYR A 89 23.84 20.48 -6.23
C TYR A 89 22.73 19.84 -7.07
N ARG A 90 22.44 20.38 -8.27
CA ARG A 90 21.38 19.86 -9.15
C ARG A 90 21.88 18.68 -9.96
N GLU A 91 21.09 17.61 -9.97
CA GLU A 91 21.38 16.39 -10.73
C GLU A 91 20.73 16.43 -12.12
N PRO A 92 21.43 15.98 -13.18
CA PRO A 92 20.81 15.75 -14.49
C PRO A 92 19.61 14.79 -14.41
N PRO A 93 18.54 14.97 -15.20
CA PRO A 93 18.36 15.97 -16.26
C PRO A 93 17.77 17.31 -15.76
N TYR A 94 17.77 17.59 -14.46
CA TYR A 94 16.98 18.69 -13.87
C TYR A 94 17.78 19.96 -13.57
N LEU A 95 18.85 20.23 -14.31
CA LEU A 95 19.77 21.36 -14.06
C LEU A 95 19.08 22.74 -14.16
N ASP A 96 18.11 22.85 -15.06
CA ASP A 96 17.40 24.11 -15.35
C ASP A 96 16.28 24.43 -14.35
N TYR A 97 15.96 23.50 -13.45
CA TYR A 97 14.91 23.69 -12.45
C TYR A 97 15.47 24.31 -11.18
N THR A 98 14.70 25.18 -10.55
CA THR A 98 15.10 25.87 -9.31
C THR A 98 14.48 25.26 -8.06
N HIS A 99 13.26 24.73 -8.17
CA HIS A 99 12.48 24.23 -7.04
C HIS A 99 12.13 22.75 -7.19
N PHE A 100 12.30 22.01 -6.09
CA PHE A 100 12.18 20.56 -6.03
C PHE A 100 11.30 20.11 -4.87
N HIS A 101 10.74 18.91 -4.96
CA HIS A 101 10.01 18.32 -3.84
C HIS A 101 10.95 18.08 -2.64
N PRO A 102 10.60 18.53 -1.42
CA PRO A 102 11.39 18.25 -0.22
C PRO A 102 11.18 16.81 0.28
N VAL A 103 11.68 15.83 -0.47
CA VAL A 103 11.51 14.40 -0.14
C VAL A 103 12.13 14.06 1.21
N PHE A 104 13.27 14.67 1.58
CA PHE A 104 13.84 14.51 2.93
C PHE A 104 12.80 14.84 4.02
N LEU A 105 12.01 15.91 3.84
CA LEU A 105 11.02 16.37 4.81
C LEU A 105 9.82 15.42 4.85
N TYR A 106 9.37 14.97 3.68
CA TYR A 106 8.30 13.98 3.59
C TYR A 106 8.70 12.68 4.31
N GLU A 107 9.92 12.20 4.09
CA GLU A 107 10.48 11.05 4.80
C GLU A 107 10.62 11.32 6.30
N SER A 108 11.08 12.50 6.73
CA SER A 108 11.16 12.87 8.14
C SER A 108 9.80 12.80 8.83
N VAL A 109 8.77 13.43 8.24
CA VAL A 109 7.42 13.47 8.82
C VAL A 109 6.80 12.08 8.89
N LEU A 110 6.92 11.28 7.83
CA LEU A 110 6.37 9.92 7.79
C LEU A 110 7.09 8.98 8.79
N ASN A 111 8.39 9.14 8.98
CA ASN A 111 9.14 8.39 9.97
C ASN A 111 8.79 8.81 11.41
N LEU A 112 8.60 10.11 11.66
CA LEU A 112 8.13 10.60 12.96
C LEU A 112 6.72 10.09 13.27
N PHE A 113 5.83 10.09 12.28
CA PHE A 113 4.50 9.51 12.41
C PHE A 113 4.56 8.01 12.72
N THR A 114 5.44 7.27 12.04
CA THR A 114 5.71 5.85 12.32
C THR A 114 6.17 5.65 13.76
N PHE A 115 7.11 6.47 14.25
CA PHE A 115 7.55 6.44 15.65
C PHE A 115 6.38 6.60 16.64
N VAL A 116 5.53 7.61 16.44
CA VAL A 116 4.35 7.87 17.26
C VAL A 116 3.37 6.68 17.26
N ILE A 117 3.18 6.04 16.10
CA ILE A 117 2.38 4.82 15.99
C ILE A 117 3.01 3.69 16.79
N LEU A 118 4.30 3.41 16.59
CA LEU A 118 4.98 2.29 17.23
C LEU A 118 4.98 2.42 18.76
N ILE A 119 5.23 3.61 19.31
CA ILE A 119 5.20 3.83 20.76
C ILE A 119 3.79 3.68 21.34
N SER A 120 2.77 4.14 20.61
CA SER A 120 1.35 3.98 20.99
C SER A 120 0.92 2.52 20.98
N ILE A 121 1.38 1.75 19.98
CA ILE A 121 1.11 0.32 19.86
C ILE A 121 1.87 -0.47 20.92
N LYS A 122 3.14 -0.16 21.20
CA LYS A 122 3.96 -0.86 22.20
C LYS A 122 3.34 -0.82 23.59
N LYS A 123 2.68 0.30 23.95
CA LYS A 123 1.91 0.44 25.19
C LYS A 123 0.74 -0.56 25.27
N ARG A 124 0.13 -0.93 24.14
CA ARG A 124 -1.06 -1.79 24.06
C ARG A 124 -0.76 -3.26 23.74
N PHE A 125 0.29 -3.54 22.98
CA PHE A 125 0.67 -4.87 22.52
C PHE A 125 2.10 -5.20 22.96
N LYS A 126 2.23 -6.18 23.87
CA LYS A 126 3.52 -6.61 24.45
C LYS A 126 4.08 -7.88 23.78
N THR A 127 3.66 -8.16 22.55
CA THR A 127 4.06 -9.35 21.80
C THR A 127 5.42 -9.12 21.14
N GLU A 128 6.37 -10.03 21.38
CA GLU A 128 7.73 -9.97 20.82
C GLU A 128 7.69 -10.14 19.29
N GLY A 129 8.37 -9.25 18.56
CA GLY A 129 8.44 -9.24 17.11
C GLY A 129 7.34 -8.42 16.45
N PHE A 130 6.30 -8.03 17.20
CA PHE A 130 5.18 -7.29 16.62
C PHE A 130 5.58 -5.87 16.19
N ILE A 131 6.41 -5.18 16.98
CA ILE A 131 6.93 -3.85 16.62
C ILE A 131 7.86 -3.95 15.43
N THR A 132 8.74 -4.95 15.43
CA THR A 132 9.64 -5.26 14.31
C THR A 132 8.84 -5.39 13.01
N GLY A 133 7.78 -6.19 13.01
CA GLY A 133 6.99 -6.37 11.81
C GLY A 133 6.22 -5.11 11.37
N ILE A 134 5.67 -4.32 12.30
CA ILE A 134 5.00 -3.05 11.94
C ILE A 134 6.02 -2.05 11.39
N TYR A 135 7.22 -1.97 11.96
CA TYR A 135 8.29 -1.12 11.45
C TYR A 135 8.61 -1.48 10.01
N LEU A 136 8.87 -2.76 9.72
CA LEU A 136 9.20 -3.23 8.37
C LEU A 136 8.08 -2.91 7.37
N LEU A 137 6.82 -3.12 7.75
CA LEU A 137 5.67 -2.74 6.94
C LEU A 137 5.61 -1.22 6.66
N SER A 138 5.83 -0.42 7.70
CA SER A 138 5.78 1.04 7.61
C SER A 138 6.91 1.58 6.74
N TYR A 139 8.13 1.06 6.92
CA TYR A 139 9.28 1.40 6.08
C TYR A 139 9.02 1.09 4.61
N SER A 140 8.51 -0.10 4.29
CA SER A 140 8.15 -0.47 2.91
C SER A 140 7.13 0.51 2.31
N LEU A 141 6.12 0.90 3.08
CA LEU A 141 5.11 1.86 2.62
C LEU A 141 5.70 3.24 2.36
N ILE A 142 6.54 3.75 3.28
CA ILE A 142 7.22 5.04 3.11
C ILE A 142 8.10 5.00 1.87
N ARG A 143 8.92 3.95 1.72
CA ARG A 143 9.83 3.82 0.59
C ARG A 143 9.04 3.81 -0.72
N LEU A 144 7.97 3.04 -0.80
CA LEU A 144 7.09 2.98 -1.97
C LEU A 144 6.52 4.33 -2.40
N LEU A 145 6.02 5.12 -1.44
CA LEU A 145 5.48 6.44 -1.70
C LEU A 145 6.58 7.40 -2.19
N MET A 146 7.71 7.41 -1.49
CA MET A 146 8.81 8.34 -1.77
C MET A 146 9.57 7.99 -3.05
N ASN A 147 9.60 6.72 -3.43
CA ASN A 147 10.27 6.27 -4.65
C ASN A 147 9.74 6.92 -5.92
N THR A 148 8.47 7.33 -5.90
CA THR A 148 7.81 8.00 -7.03
C THR A 148 8.34 9.42 -7.26
N LEU A 149 8.76 10.06 -6.17
CA LEU A 149 9.23 11.44 -6.13
C LEU A 149 10.75 11.55 -6.23
N ARG A 150 11.49 10.50 -5.89
CA ARG A 150 12.95 10.52 -5.88
C ARG A 150 13.54 10.54 -7.28
N ILE A 151 14.69 11.21 -7.37
CA ILE A 151 15.50 11.30 -8.60
C ILE A 151 16.59 10.24 -8.57
N ASP A 152 17.13 9.95 -7.38
CA ASP A 152 18.21 9.00 -7.17
C ASP A 152 17.70 7.55 -7.20
N LYS A 153 17.88 6.90 -8.36
CA LYS A 153 17.48 5.51 -8.56
C LYS A 153 18.70 4.61 -8.70
N GLU A 154 18.75 3.60 -7.86
CA GLU A 154 19.76 2.56 -7.91
C GLU A 154 19.10 1.24 -8.32
N TYR A 155 19.70 0.55 -9.29
CA TYR A 155 19.17 -0.68 -9.85
C TYR A 155 20.06 -1.87 -9.50
N PHE A 156 19.43 -2.96 -9.08
CA PHE A 156 20.06 -4.27 -9.02
C PHE A 156 19.42 -5.17 -10.08
N LEU A 157 20.22 -5.57 -11.06
CA LEU A 157 19.73 -6.20 -12.30
C LEU A 157 18.70 -5.30 -12.99
N ILE A 158 17.44 -5.73 -13.07
CA ILE A 158 16.33 -5.02 -13.73
C ILE A 158 15.40 -4.30 -12.74
N PHE A 159 15.58 -4.49 -11.43
CA PHE A 159 14.70 -3.95 -10.41
C PHE A 159 15.39 -2.84 -9.62
N GLU A 160 14.62 -1.85 -9.19
CA GLU A 160 15.14 -0.84 -8.29
C GLU A 160 15.47 -1.47 -6.92
N THR A 161 16.66 -1.18 -6.37
CA THR A 161 17.12 -1.74 -5.09
C THR A 161 16.16 -1.43 -3.95
N SER A 162 15.57 -0.23 -4.01
CA SER A 162 14.54 0.28 -3.12
C SER A 162 13.27 -0.57 -3.12
N ASP A 163 12.80 -0.98 -4.30
CA ASP A 163 11.60 -1.79 -4.47
C ASP A 163 11.84 -3.24 -4.01
N LEU A 164 13.02 -3.81 -4.32
CA LEU A 164 13.42 -5.13 -3.83
C LEU A 164 13.48 -5.19 -2.31
N LEU A 165 14.13 -4.19 -1.68
CA LEU A 165 14.23 -4.12 -0.23
C LEU A 165 12.86 -3.91 0.41
N SER A 166 12.02 -3.06 -0.20
CA SER A 166 10.65 -2.84 0.25
C SER A 166 9.81 -4.10 0.19
N ALA A 167 9.94 -4.92 -0.86
CA ALA A 167 9.28 -6.21 -0.98
C ALA A 167 9.73 -7.17 0.12
N LEU A 168 11.05 -7.29 0.32
CA LEU A 168 11.65 -8.16 1.35
C LEU A 168 11.15 -7.79 2.75
N PHE A 169 11.18 -6.51 3.09
CA PHE A 169 10.72 -6.00 4.38
C PHE A 169 9.21 -6.16 4.56
N LEU A 170 8.43 -5.96 3.50
CA LEU A 170 6.98 -6.14 3.57
C LEU A 170 6.64 -7.60 3.88
N ILE A 171 7.22 -8.55 3.13
CA ILE A 171 7.01 -9.99 3.33
C ILE A 171 7.50 -10.42 4.73
N SER A 172 8.70 -10.02 5.10
CA SER A 172 9.28 -10.35 6.41
C SER A 172 8.45 -9.79 7.56
N GLY A 173 7.99 -8.54 7.45
CA GLY A 173 7.14 -7.89 8.44
C GLY A 173 5.81 -8.63 8.64
N ILE A 174 5.17 -9.05 7.54
CA ILE A 174 3.96 -9.88 7.57
C ILE A 174 4.23 -11.19 8.31
N LEU A 175 5.25 -11.95 7.90
CA LEU A 175 5.54 -13.26 8.48
C LEU A 175 5.85 -13.17 9.97
N ILE A 176 6.63 -12.16 10.39
CA ILE A 176 6.96 -11.93 11.80
C ILE A 176 5.68 -11.59 12.59
N ILE A 177 4.79 -10.74 12.07
CA ILE A 177 3.52 -10.42 12.73
C ILE A 177 2.66 -11.68 12.88
N LEU A 178 2.52 -12.48 11.82
CA LEU A 178 1.71 -13.69 11.86
C LEU A 178 2.25 -14.73 12.84
N ASN A 179 3.58 -14.91 12.89
CA ASN A 179 4.26 -15.87 13.76
C ASN A 179 4.34 -15.42 15.22
N SER A 180 4.55 -14.13 15.47
CA SER A 180 4.59 -13.56 16.83
C SER A 180 3.26 -13.69 17.56
N MET A 181 2.15 -13.72 16.81
CA MET A 181 0.82 -13.81 17.38
C MET A 181 0.43 -15.24 17.74
N LYS A 182 0.70 -15.65 18.99
CA LYS A 182 0.18 -16.92 19.53
C LYS A 182 -1.28 -16.85 20.01
N LYS A 183 -1.81 -15.65 20.29
CA LYS A 183 -3.15 -15.45 20.87
C LYS A 183 -4.18 -15.09 19.79
N ASP A 184 -5.19 -15.93 19.59
CA ASP A 184 -6.26 -15.73 18.59
C ASP A 184 -6.97 -14.38 18.71
N SER A 185 -7.07 -13.82 19.93
CA SER A 185 -7.66 -12.49 20.15
C SER A 185 -6.97 -11.37 19.36
N ILE A 186 -5.64 -11.44 19.17
CA ILE A 186 -4.88 -10.41 18.47
C ILE A 186 -4.96 -10.63 16.95
N LYS A 187 -4.82 -11.90 16.50
CA LYS A 187 -5.07 -12.27 15.09
C LYS A 187 -6.44 -11.79 14.63
N ASN A 188 -7.46 -11.95 15.46
CA ASN A 188 -8.81 -11.48 15.16
C ASN A 188 -8.92 -9.95 15.11
N ARG A 189 -8.20 -9.21 15.96
CA ARG A 189 -8.15 -7.73 15.87
C ARG A 189 -7.47 -7.26 14.58
N LEU A 190 -6.34 -7.84 14.21
CA LEU A 190 -5.67 -7.53 12.94
C LEU A 190 -6.51 -7.93 11.74
N ALA A 191 -7.11 -9.12 11.76
CA ALA A 191 -7.97 -9.55 10.68
C ALA A 191 -9.18 -8.61 10.51
N LYS A 192 -9.73 -8.06 11.61
CA LYS A 192 -10.74 -6.98 11.54
C LYS A 192 -10.16 -5.69 10.93
N PHE A 193 -8.94 -5.32 11.27
CA PHE A 193 -8.25 -4.15 10.71
C PHE A 193 -8.06 -4.31 9.18
N PHE A 194 -7.42 -5.38 8.73
CA PHE A 194 -7.22 -5.66 7.29
C PHE A 194 -8.54 -5.79 6.55
N SER A 195 -9.52 -6.51 7.11
CA SER A 195 -10.81 -6.70 6.45
C SER A 195 -11.65 -5.43 6.34
N ARG A 196 -11.43 -4.40 7.16
CA ARG A 196 -12.28 -3.19 7.17
C ARG A 196 -11.49 -1.97 6.77
N VAL A 197 -10.46 -1.63 7.54
CA VAL A 197 -9.69 -0.40 7.37
C VAL A 197 -8.93 -0.47 6.05
N VAL A 198 -8.16 -1.53 5.79
CA VAL A 198 -7.35 -1.63 4.57
C VAL A 198 -8.22 -1.69 3.32
N THR A 199 -9.29 -2.48 3.31
CA THR A 199 -10.22 -2.52 2.16
C THR A 199 -10.88 -1.16 1.89
N LEU A 200 -11.34 -0.46 2.93
CA LEU A 200 -11.93 0.89 2.76
C LEU A 200 -10.89 1.91 2.29
N SER A 201 -9.67 1.87 2.82
CA SER A 201 -8.57 2.73 2.38
C SER A 201 -8.22 2.49 0.92
N LEU A 202 -8.20 1.24 0.45
CA LEU A 202 -7.98 0.92 -0.96
C LEU A 202 -9.09 1.47 -1.85
N ILE A 203 -10.35 1.34 -1.45
CA ILE A 203 -11.49 1.91 -2.19
C ILE A 203 -11.37 3.43 -2.27
N LEU A 204 -11.07 4.09 -1.15
CA LEU A 204 -10.86 5.54 -1.11
C LEU A 204 -9.70 5.98 -2.02
N LEU A 205 -8.57 5.27 -1.96
CA LEU A 205 -7.43 5.53 -2.83
C LEU A 205 -7.77 5.32 -4.30
N ALA A 206 -8.59 4.33 -4.64
CA ALA A 206 -9.05 4.11 -6.01
C ALA A 206 -9.92 5.28 -6.52
N ILE A 207 -10.81 5.81 -5.67
CA ILE A 207 -11.62 7.01 -6.00
C ILE A 207 -10.72 8.22 -6.21
N ILE A 208 -9.78 8.47 -5.29
CA ILE A 208 -8.81 9.57 -5.40
C ILE A 208 -7.96 9.41 -6.67
N SER A 209 -7.61 8.17 -7.02
CA SER A 209 -6.84 7.88 -8.24
C SER A 209 -7.62 8.27 -9.49
N VAL A 210 -8.92 7.98 -9.54
CA VAL A 210 -9.80 8.41 -10.65
C VAL A 210 -9.83 9.94 -10.74
N THR A 211 -10.09 10.64 -9.63
CA THR A 211 -10.19 12.12 -9.61
C THR A 211 -8.88 12.81 -10.00
N LEU A 212 -7.73 12.24 -9.63
CA LEU A 212 -6.43 12.86 -9.90
C LEU A 212 -5.89 12.56 -11.31
N ASN A 213 -6.29 11.44 -11.94
CA ASN A 213 -5.71 11.00 -13.22
C ASN A 213 -6.66 11.18 -14.42
N ILE A 214 -7.93 11.48 -14.17
CA ILE A 214 -8.95 11.68 -15.21
C ILE A 214 -9.53 13.08 -15.04
N ASN A 215 -9.29 13.94 -16.03
CA ASN A 215 -9.80 15.31 -16.04
C ASN A 215 -11.31 15.31 -16.33
N LEU A 216 -12.11 15.31 -15.28
CA LEU A 216 -13.57 15.41 -15.33
C LEU A 216 -14.01 16.77 -14.78
N SER A 217 -15.15 17.28 -15.25
CA SER A 217 -15.80 18.39 -14.55
C SER A 217 -16.31 17.91 -13.19
N LEU A 218 -16.36 18.80 -12.20
CA LEU A 218 -16.88 18.51 -10.85
C LEU A 218 -18.25 17.80 -10.84
N GLY A 219 -19.14 18.12 -11.79
CA GLY A 219 -20.45 17.45 -11.92
C GLY A 219 -20.35 15.96 -12.24
N TYR A 220 -19.44 15.58 -13.15
CA TYR A 220 -19.20 14.18 -13.50
C TYR A 220 -18.55 13.42 -12.33
N GLU A 221 -17.55 14.03 -11.68
CA GLU A 221 -16.90 13.43 -10.50
C GLU A 221 -17.91 13.12 -9.40
N PHE A 222 -18.78 14.09 -9.08
CA PHE A 222 -19.84 13.92 -8.10
C PHE A 222 -20.80 12.80 -8.51
N LEU A 223 -21.24 12.74 -9.77
CA LEU A 223 -22.14 11.70 -10.26
C LEU A 223 -21.51 10.31 -10.16
N PHE A 224 -20.23 10.16 -10.51
CA PHE A 224 -19.53 8.89 -10.39
C PHE A 224 -19.44 8.41 -8.93
N VAL A 225 -19.05 9.29 -8.01
CA VAL A 225 -19.00 8.98 -6.57
C VAL A 225 -20.39 8.65 -6.04
N LEU A 226 -21.41 9.41 -6.45
CA LEU A 226 -22.80 9.19 -6.07
C LEU A 226 -23.27 7.80 -6.49
N LEU A 227 -23.07 7.44 -7.76
CA LEU A 227 -23.54 6.18 -8.34
C LEU A 227 -22.74 4.96 -7.85
N THR A 228 -21.46 5.11 -7.54
CA THR A 228 -20.59 3.95 -7.24
C THR A 228 -20.34 3.73 -5.75
N VAL A 229 -20.58 4.75 -4.92
CA VAL A 229 -20.29 4.69 -3.48
C VAL A 229 -21.53 5.04 -2.67
N VAL A 230 -22.07 6.24 -2.89
CA VAL A 230 -23.13 6.79 -2.03
C VAL A 230 -24.42 6.01 -2.13
N ILE A 231 -24.94 5.79 -3.36
CA ILE A 231 -26.18 5.03 -3.57
C ILE A 231 -26.05 3.59 -3.05
N PRO A 232 -25.00 2.81 -3.39
CA PRO A 232 -24.82 1.48 -2.82
C PRO A 232 -24.80 1.44 -1.28
N LEU A 233 -24.08 2.37 -0.63
CA LEU A 233 -24.02 2.46 0.83
C LEU A 233 -25.37 2.85 1.44
N LEU A 234 -26.01 3.87 0.89
CA LEU A 234 -27.35 4.30 1.32
C LEU A 234 -28.35 3.17 1.16
N THR A 235 -28.27 2.39 0.09
CA THR A 235 -29.18 1.25 -0.13
C THR A 235 -29.03 0.21 0.98
N ILE A 236 -27.79 -0.12 1.39
CA ILE A 236 -27.56 -1.04 2.53
C ILE A 236 -28.17 -0.50 3.81
N ILE A 237 -28.02 0.80 4.07
CA ILE A 237 -28.55 1.45 5.28
C ILE A 237 -30.08 1.47 5.25
N LEU A 238 -30.67 1.97 4.17
CA LEU A 238 -32.11 2.09 4.00
C LEU A 238 -32.80 0.72 4.05
N PHE A 239 -32.24 -0.29 3.39
CA PHE A 239 -32.81 -1.64 3.44
C PHE A 239 -32.84 -2.21 4.85
N LYS A 240 -31.82 -1.89 5.67
CA LYS A 240 -31.81 -2.28 7.07
C LYS A 240 -32.83 -1.50 7.90
N VAL A 241 -32.93 -0.18 7.68
CA VAL A 241 -33.89 0.70 8.37
C VAL A 241 -35.34 0.32 8.06
N PHE A 242 -35.64 0.00 6.79
CA PHE A 242 -36.97 -0.44 6.35
C PHE A 242 -37.26 -1.92 6.61
N GLY A 243 -36.34 -2.66 7.26
CA GLY A 243 -36.54 -4.07 7.59
C GLY A 243 -36.54 -5.03 6.39
N ILE A 244 -36.07 -4.59 5.22
CA ILE A 244 -35.88 -5.44 4.04
C ILE A 244 -34.74 -6.43 4.26
N THR A 245 -33.68 -6.01 4.98
CA THR A 245 -32.56 -6.86 5.36
C THR A 245 -32.49 -7.01 6.88
N SER A 246 -32.11 -8.20 7.33
CA SER A 246 -32.02 -8.54 8.75
C SER A 246 -30.78 -7.93 9.42
N ASP A 247 -29.69 -7.69 8.69
CA ASP A 247 -28.47 -7.04 9.19
C ASP A 247 -27.74 -6.22 8.10
N PHE A 248 -26.82 -5.34 8.52
CA PHE A 248 -26.01 -4.53 7.59
C PHE A 248 -25.05 -5.36 6.73
N ASN A 249 -24.73 -6.60 7.12
CA ASN A 249 -23.85 -7.46 6.32
C ASN A 249 -24.62 -8.32 5.30
N VAL A 250 -25.95 -8.24 5.29
CA VAL A 250 -26.86 -9.05 4.45
C VAL A 250 -26.45 -10.52 4.47
N THR A 251 -26.41 -11.06 5.68
CA THR A 251 -25.87 -12.39 5.95
C THR A 251 -26.72 -13.47 5.28
N LYS A 252 -28.05 -13.31 5.31
CA LYS A 252 -29.02 -14.19 4.64
C LYS A 252 -28.94 -14.04 3.12
N ARG A 253 -29.00 -15.17 2.41
CA ARG A 253 -28.84 -15.17 0.95
C ARG A 253 -30.11 -14.67 0.25
N GLU A 254 -31.29 -15.01 0.76
CA GLU A 254 -32.57 -14.58 0.18
C GLU A 254 -32.75 -13.06 0.14
N GLU A 255 -32.03 -12.31 0.99
CA GLU A 255 -32.13 -10.84 1.08
C GLU A 255 -31.24 -10.12 0.06
N ARG A 256 -30.27 -10.81 -0.56
CA ARG A 256 -29.26 -10.20 -1.45
C ARG A 256 -29.78 -9.77 -2.82
N PRO A 257 -30.66 -10.52 -3.51
CA PRO A 257 -31.06 -10.18 -4.88
C PRO A 257 -31.63 -8.77 -5.01
N LYS A 258 -32.52 -8.36 -4.10
CA LYS A 258 -33.12 -7.01 -4.12
C LYS A 258 -32.05 -5.92 -3.94
N LEU A 259 -31.15 -6.11 -2.98
CA LEU A 259 -30.06 -5.15 -2.71
C LEU A 259 -29.13 -5.04 -3.92
N PHE A 260 -28.69 -6.18 -4.45
CA PHE A 260 -27.72 -6.21 -5.53
C PHE A 260 -28.32 -5.75 -6.86
N PHE A 261 -29.62 -5.90 -7.06
CA PHE A 261 -30.31 -5.34 -8.21
C PHE A 261 -30.25 -3.81 -8.23
N VAL A 262 -30.53 -3.15 -7.10
CA VAL A 262 -30.41 -1.68 -6.98
C VAL A 262 -28.96 -1.23 -7.21
N MET A 263 -27.99 -1.94 -6.63
CA MET A 263 -26.57 -1.64 -6.86
C MET A 263 -26.17 -1.84 -8.33
N ALA A 264 -26.64 -2.90 -8.98
CA ALA A 264 -26.36 -3.17 -10.39
C ALA A 264 -26.87 -2.05 -11.29
N ILE A 265 -28.08 -1.54 -11.06
CA ILE A 265 -28.64 -0.40 -11.80
C ILE A 265 -27.75 0.83 -11.60
N SER A 266 -27.35 1.12 -10.36
CA SER A 266 -26.49 2.26 -10.05
C SER A 266 -25.14 2.18 -10.79
N PHE A 267 -24.52 1.00 -10.80
CA PHE A 267 -23.26 0.77 -11.52
C PHE A 267 -23.43 0.81 -13.04
N LEU A 268 -24.57 0.34 -13.56
CA LEU A 268 -24.87 0.41 -14.99
C LEU A 268 -25.03 1.86 -15.45
N LEU A 269 -25.69 2.70 -14.65
CA LEU A 269 -25.79 4.14 -14.92
C LEU A 269 -24.40 4.80 -14.92
N ALA A 270 -23.51 4.40 -14.00
CA ALA A 270 -22.13 4.88 -14.00
C ALA A 270 -21.38 4.44 -15.27
N LEU A 271 -21.57 3.20 -15.73
CA LEU A 271 -20.99 2.72 -16.99
C LEU A 271 -21.50 3.53 -18.19
N ILE A 272 -22.81 3.75 -18.31
CA ILE A 272 -23.39 4.57 -19.38
C ILE A 272 -22.81 5.99 -19.35
N LEU A 273 -22.67 6.57 -18.14
CA LEU A 273 -22.06 7.89 -17.98
C LEU A 273 -20.60 7.90 -18.42
N SER A 274 -19.84 6.82 -18.16
CA SER A 274 -18.44 6.72 -18.61
C SER A 274 -18.29 6.70 -20.12
N PHE A 275 -19.23 6.11 -20.86
CA PHE A 275 -19.20 6.18 -22.33
C PHE A 275 -19.44 7.60 -22.85
N LYS A 276 -20.19 8.43 -22.13
CA LYS A 276 -20.43 9.84 -22.51
C LYS A 276 -19.20 10.72 -22.34
N THR A 277 -18.25 10.36 -21.49
CA THR A 277 -17.02 11.16 -21.31
C THR A 277 -16.01 10.94 -22.43
N GLY A 278 -16.09 9.81 -23.15
CA GLY A 278 -15.13 9.44 -24.20
C GLY A 278 -13.74 9.03 -23.68
N ASP A 279 -13.48 9.04 -22.37
CA ASP A 279 -12.20 8.60 -21.81
C ASP A 279 -12.19 7.07 -21.70
N MET A 280 -11.37 6.43 -22.55
CA MET A 280 -11.22 4.98 -22.61
C MET A 280 -10.77 4.37 -21.28
N ARG A 281 -9.98 5.07 -20.46
CA ARG A 281 -9.55 4.56 -19.15
C ARG A 281 -10.73 4.45 -18.21
N LEU A 282 -11.62 5.45 -18.23
CA LEU A 282 -12.83 5.48 -17.42
C LEU A 282 -13.82 4.38 -17.85
N ILE A 283 -14.00 4.21 -19.16
CA ILE A 283 -14.83 3.14 -19.73
C ILE A 283 -14.30 1.77 -19.29
N THR A 284 -13.00 1.53 -19.37
CA THR A 284 -12.36 0.27 -18.92
C THR A 284 -12.61 0.01 -17.44
N ILE A 285 -12.45 1.03 -16.59
CA ILE A 285 -12.68 0.96 -15.14
C ILE A 285 -14.12 0.54 -14.83
N TYR A 286 -15.11 1.24 -15.39
CA TYR A 286 -16.51 0.97 -15.08
C TYR A 286 -17.04 -0.29 -15.78
N THR A 287 -16.49 -0.67 -16.93
CA THR A 287 -16.81 -1.95 -17.58
C THR A 287 -16.33 -3.11 -16.71
N THR A 288 -15.10 -3.03 -16.20
CA THR A 288 -14.54 -4.03 -15.29
C THR A 288 -15.35 -4.13 -14.00
N LEU A 289 -15.73 -2.98 -13.41
CA LEU A 289 -16.58 -2.92 -12.22
C LEU A 289 -17.92 -3.62 -12.44
N ASN A 290 -18.62 -3.27 -13.53
CA ASN A 290 -19.93 -3.84 -13.84
C ASN A 290 -19.86 -5.32 -14.13
N LEU A 291 -18.94 -5.74 -15.01
CA LEU A 291 -18.77 -7.16 -15.36
C LEU A 291 -18.48 -8.00 -14.12
N THR A 292 -17.54 -7.55 -13.29
CA THR A 292 -17.17 -8.27 -12.06
C THR A 292 -18.32 -8.31 -11.06
N PHE A 293 -19.06 -7.21 -10.89
CA PHE A 293 -20.19 -7.15 -9.98
C PHE A 293 -21.34 -8.06 -10.43
N VAL A 294 -21.72 -8.02 -11.71
CA VAL A 294 -22.81 -8.83 -12.27
C VAL A 294 -22.46 -10.31 -12.18
N LEU A 295 -21.29 -10.72 -12.65
CA LEU A 295 -20.86 -12.13 -12.55
C LEU A 295 -20.71 -12.57 -11.09
N GLY A 296 -20.15 -11.72 -10.23
CA GLY A 296 -20.03 -11.99 -8.80
C GLY A 296 -21.37 -12.16 -8.11
N PHE A 297 -22.37 -11.37 -8.50
CA PHE A 297 -23.75 -11.51 -8.05
C PHE A 297 -24.36 -12.82 -8.54
N LEU A 298 -24.31 -13.11 -9.85
CA LEU A 298 -24.86 -14.33 -10.43
C LEU A 298 -24.27 -15.59 -9.80
N ILE A 299 -22.95 -15.63 -9.61
CA ILE A 299 -22.30 -16.74 -8.91
C ILE A 299 -22.78 -16.81 -7.45
N THR A 300 -22.94 -15.67 -6.77
CA THR A 300 -23.38 -15.61 -5.36
C THR A 300 -24.81 -16.12 -5.14
N LEU A 301 -25.65 -16.18 -6.18
CA LEU A 301 -26.96 -16.84 -6.12
C LEU A 301 -26.82 -18.34 -5.79
N PHE A 302 -25.78 -19.00 -6.31
CA PHE A 302 -25.56 -20.44 -6.14
C PHE A 302 -24.45 -20.74 -5.13
N TRP A 303 -23.36 -19.96 -5.17
CA TRP A 303 -22.13 -20.20 -4.41
C TRP A 303 -21.55 -18.90 -3.84
N LYS A 304 -21.35 -18.86 -2.52
CA LYS A 304 -20.90 -17.63 -1.81
C LYS A 304 -19.49 -17.22 -2.24
N VAL A 305 -19.34 -16.03 -2.83
CA VAL A 305 -18.04 -15.43 -3.19
C VAL A 305 -17.63 -14.35 -2.19
N SER A 306 -16.32 -14.09 -2.03
CA SER A 306 -15.81 -13.02 -1.18
C SER A 306 -15.81 -11.65 -1.89
N PHE A 307 -16.84 -10.83 -1.66
CA PHE A 307 -16.88 -9.44 -2.15
C PHE A 307 -15.74 -8.57 -1.61
N HIS A 308 -15.15 -8.90 -0.45
CA HIS A 308 -13.97 -8.17 0.03
C HIS A 308 -12.77 -8.37 -0.89
N MET A 309 -12.61 -9.57 -1.47
CA MET A 309 -11.56 -9.83 -2.45
C MET A 309 -11.85 -9.08 -3.75
N ILE A 310 -13.10 -9.14 -4.22
CA ILE A 310 -13.55 -8.42 -5.43
C ILE A 310 -13.22 -6.93 -5.31
N TRP A 311 -13.70 -6.25 -4.27
CA TRP A 311 -13.50 -4.82 -4.11
C TRP A 311 -12.02 -4.45 -3.91
N SER A 312 -11.25 -5.26 -3.20
CA SER A 312 -9.83 -4.96 -2.96
C SER A 312 -9.01 -5.10 -4.26
N ILE A 313 -9.28 -6.13 -5.07
CA ILE A 313 -8.57 -6.34 -6.34
C ILE A 313 -9.02 -5.32 -7.39
N LEU A 314 -10.31 -4.99 -7.47
CA LEU A 314 -10.80 -3.90 -8.33
C LEU A 314 -10.15 -2.56 -7.97
N SER A 315 -10.08 -2.23 -6.66
CA SER A 315 -9.46 -0.99 -6.20
C SER A 315 -7.98 -0.93 -6.56
N LEU A 316 -7.25 -2.03 -6.34
CA LEU A 316 -5.84 -2.13 -6.75
C LEU A 316 -5.67 -2.02 -8.26
N PHE A 317 -6.55 -2.65 -9.04
CA PHE A 317 -6.54 -2.51 -10.49
C PHE A 317 -6.72 -1.05 -10.90
N PHE A 318 -7.68 -0.31 -10.34
CA PHE A 318 -7.89 1.10 -10.69
C PHE A 318 -6.65 1.95 -10.37
N ILE A 319 -6.05 1.73 -9.21
CA ILE A 319 -4.82 2.44 -8.80
C ILE A 319 -3.69 2.11 -9.78
N LEU A 320 -3.40 0.83 -10.03
CA LEU A 320 -2.28 0.42 -10.87
C LEU A 320 -2.47 0.84 -12.34
N PHE A 321 -3.68 0.68 -12.86
CA PHE A 321 -4.04 0.99 -14.24
C PHE A 321 -3.95 2.49 -14.54
N LEU A 322 -4.33 3.35 -13.60
CA LEU A 322 -4.30 4.80 -13.78
C LEU A 322 -2.92 5.39 -13.56
N TRP A 323 -2.23 4.98 -12.48
CA TRP A 323 -0.95 5.58 -12.12
C TRP A 323 0.23 5.01 -12.92
N GLN A 324 0.19 3.73 -13.29
CA GLN A 324 1.25 3.04 -14.06
C GLN A 324 2.66 3.17 -13.44
N ILE A 325 2.72 3.33 -12.11
CA ILE A 325 3.98 3.44 -11.36
C ILE A 325 4.42 2.04 -10.92
N PRO A 326 5.62 1.56 -11.32
CA PRO A 326 6.08 0.22 -10.97
C PRO A 326 6.12 -0.08 -9.47
N SER A 327 6.51 0.89 -8.64
CA SER A 327 6.57 0.68 -7.19
C SER A 327 5.19 0.34 -6.59
N LEU A 328 4.09 0.84 -7.18
CA LEU A 328 2.74 0.56 -6.68
C LEU A 328 2.35 -0.92 -6.80
N TYR A 329 3.02 -1.72 -7.64
CA TYR A 329 2.77 -3.18 -7.72
C TYR A 329 2.99 -3.89 -6.38
N LEU A 330 3.78 -3.34 -5.45
CA LEU A 330 3.93 -3.90 -4.11
C LEU A 330 2.63 -3.85 -3.29
N LEU A 331 1.66 -3.00 -3.65
CA LEU A 331 0.33 -3.01 -3.02
C LEU A 331 -0.42 -4.34 -3.26
N CYS A 332 -0.07 -5.10 -4.31
CA CYS A 332 -0.63 -6.43 -4.55
C CYS A 332 -0.35 -7.41 -3.40
N LEU A 333 0.69 -7.19 -2.61
CA LEU A 333 1.00 -8.00 -1.42
C LEU A 333 -0.07 -7.84 -0.31
N LEU A 334 -0.96 -6.84 -0.40
CA LEU A 334 -2.13 -6.72 0.46
C LEU A 334 -3.23 -7.76 0.13
N ILE A 335 -3.29 -8.27 -1.10
CA ILE A 335 -4.31 -9.25 -1.52
C ILE A 335 -4.28 -10.52 -0.65
N PRO A 336 -3.13 -11.22 -0.48
CA PRO A 336 -3.08 -12.40 0.39
C PRO A 336 -3.37 -12.07 1.86
N LEU A 337 -3.02 -10.88 2.36
CA LEU A 337 -3.36 -10.44 3.72
C LEU A 337 -4.86 -10.24 3.93
N ILE A 338 -5.52 -9.61 2.95
CA ILE A 338 -6.97 -9.43 2.96
C ILE A 338 -7.62 -10.81 2.86
N GLY A 339 -7.14 -11.70 2.00
CA GLY A 339 -7.58 -13.09 1.91
C GLY A 339 -7.46 -13.83 3.25
N TRP A 340 -6.28 -13.81 3.87
CA TRP A 340 -6.01 -14.38 5.20
C TRP A 340 -6.98 -13.84 6.25
N SER A 341 -7.25 -12.53 6.24
CA SER A 341 -8.17 -11.92 7.19
C SER A 341 -9.59 -12.51 7.10
N ARG A 342 -10.05 -12.91 5.91
CA ARG A 342 -11.37 -13.54 5.72
C ARG A 342 -11.42 -14.96 6.27
N LEU A 343 -10.31 -15.68 6.17
CA LEU A 343 -10.16 -17.04 6.72
C LEU A 343 -10.08 -17.00 8.25
N GLN A 344 -9.24 -16.11 8.80
CA GLN A 344 -9.05 -15.96 10.25
C GLN A 344 -10.35 -15.56 10.96
N LEU A 345 -11.15 -14.68 10.35
CA LEU A 345 -12.46 -14.28 10.88
C LEU A 345 -13.56 -15.33 10.66
N LYS A 346 -13.24 -16.49 10.07
CA LYS A 346 -14.18 -17.57 9.72
C LYS A 346 -15.37 -17.07 8.88
N ARG A 347 -15.16 -16.02 8.08
CA ARG A 347 -16.22 -15.41 7.25
C ARG A 347 -16.34 -16.09 5.89
N HIS A 348 -15.25 -16.66 5.40
CA HIS A 348 -15.18 -17.37 4.12
C HIS A 348 -14.24 -18.58 4.22
N THR A 349 -14.44 -19.54 3.31
CA THR A 349 -13.47 -20.63 3.09
C THR A 349 -12.41 -20.22 2.08
N LEU A 350 -11.30 -20.96 2.01
CA LEU A 350 -10.22 -20.69 1.05
C LEU A 350 -10.74 -20.66 -0.40
N LYS A 351 -11.59 -21.62 -0.77
CA LYS A 351 -12.20 -21.68 -2.10
C LYS A 351 -13.00 -20.39 -2.41
N GLN A 352 -13.75 -19.86 -1.46
CA GLN A 352 -14.56 -18.65 -1.66
C GLN A 352 -13.71 -17.37 -1.78
N VAL A 353 -12.57 -17.33 -1.10
CA VAL A 353 -11.59 -16.24 -1.19
C VAL A 353 -10.91 -16.28 -2.56
N ILE A 354 -10.37 -17.44 -2.95
CA ILE A 354 -9.73 -17.64 -4.26
C ILE A 354 -10.72 -17.40 -5.40
N GLY A 355 -11.95 -17.90 -5.29
CA GLY A 355 -12.99 -17.72 -6.31
C GLY A 355 -13.31 -16.25 -6.57
N GLY A 356 -13.38 -15.41 -5.52
CA GLY A 356 -13.58 -13.97 -5.69
C GLY A 356 -12.39 -13.27 -6.34
N GLY A 357 -11.17 -13.72 -6.02
CA GLY A 357 -9.96 -13.20 -6.63
C GLY A 357 -9.84 -13.55 -8.10
N LEU A 358 -9.95 -14.84 -8.44
CA LEU A 358 -9.86 -15.32 -9.83
C LEU A 358 -10.95 -14.74 -10.71
N LEU A 359 -12.18 -14.65 -10.22
CA LEU A 359 -13.27 -14.00 -10.95
C LEU A 359 -12.89 -12.58 -11.36
N THR A 360 -12.37 -11.80 -10.42
CA THR A 360 -12.02 -10.39 -10.65
C THR A 360 -10.87 -10.27 -11.63
N LEU A 361 -9.81 -11.07 -11.46
CA LEU A 361 -8.67 -11.09 -12.38
C LEU A 361 -9.07 -11.50 -13.81
N LEU A 362 -9.96 -12.49 -13.95
CA LEU A 362 -10.49 -12.90 -15.24
C LEU A 362 -11.29 -11.78 -15.90
N CYS A 363 -12.15 -11.09 -15.13
CA CYS A 363 -12.92 -9.96 -15.65
C CYS A 363 -12.01 -8.82 -16.11
N ILE A 364 -10.97 -8.48 -15.33
CA ILE A 364 -9.95 -7.49 -15.71
C ILE A 364 -9.29 -7.90 -17.03
N LEU A 365 -8.79 -9.13 -17.12
CA LEU A 365 -8.11 -9.64 -18.32
C LEU A 365 -9.02 -9.58 -19.56
N LEU A 366 -10.26 -10.03 -19.43
CA LEU A 366 -11.25 -9.98 -20.50
C LEU A 366 -11.48 -8.54 -20.97
N VAL A 367 -11.74 -7.61 -20.06
CA VAL A 367 -12.03 -6.22 -20.42
C VAL A 367 -10.83 -5.56 -21.09
N LEU A 368 -9.61 -5.75 -20.56
CA LEU A 368 -8.39 -5.22 -21.19
C LEU A 368 -8.18 -5.80 -22.59
N THR A 369 -8.39 -7.10 -22.77
CA THR A 369 -8.26 -7.78 -24.07
C THR A 369 -9.29 -7.24 -25.09
N PHE A 370 -10.56 -7.12 -24.69
CA PHE A 370 -11.63 -6.66 -25.57
C PHE A 370 -11.53 -5.18 -25.93
N LEU A 371 -11.09 -4.34 -24.99
CA LEU A 371 -10.90 -2.90 -25.21
C LEU A 371 -9.52 -2.55 -25.78
N LYS A 372 -8.68 -3.56 -26.08
CA LYS A 372 -7.34 -3.44 -26.69
C LYS A 372 -6.37 -2.56 -25.89
N PHE A 373 -6.29 -2.80 -24.58
CA PHE A 373 -5.30 -2.19 -23.68
C PHE A 373 -4.11 -3.11 -23.42
#